data_AF-A0ABD0YY43-F1
#
_entry.id   AF-A0ABD0YY43-F1
#
_cell.length_a   1.000
_cell.length_b   1.000
_cell.length_c   1.000
_cell.angle_alpha   90.00
_cell.angle_beta   90.00
_cell.angle_gamma   90.00
#
_symmetry.space_group_name_H-M   'P 1'
#
loop_
_entity.id
_entity.type
_entity.pdbx_description
1 polymer ?
#
loop_
_entity_poly.entity_id
_entity_poly.type
_entity_poly.pdbx_seq_one_letter_code
_entity_poly.pdbx_strand_id
1 'polypeptide(L)'
;MQFSFSYFYFLMSEKIDVPREKLFDMFDTDSSGTWSDREIRTILTRLYSLPLNRVSVLHFETMLKQCAKPRQNISHLYERYLDSNLKIMKQLEDKFGTLPKYPYDLVKSKVTETVSAFHMIPSNVTTLLTILDAVRSRPMKFICLNDDMGTEPPNQYEVARAILLDFYYSMLPHPSQFELDPEYRNRFLYYDDLMSWHFQRTLTYNVMLYAIIALLVLMTFYCCKPEVTHG
;
A
#
# COMPACT_ATOMS: atom_id res chain seq x y z
N MET A 1 31.98 -11.62 -34.47
CA MET A 1 31.31 -11.27 -33.20
C MET A 1 32.02 -12.00 -32.06
N GLN A 2 32.23 -11.37 -30.90
CA GLN A 2 32.71 -12.08 -29.71
C GLN A 2 31.55 -12.91 -29.11
N PHE A 3 31.84 -14.13 -28.65
CA PHE A 3 30.85 -15.08 -28.13
C PHE A 3 29.99 -14.49 -26.99
N SER A 4 30.59 -13.66 -26.13
CA SER A 4 29.91 -12.97 -25.03
C SER A 4 28.73 -12.12 -25.51
N PHE A 5 28.90 -11.33 -26.58
CA PHE A 5 27.81 -10.50 -27.10
C PHE A 5 26.65 -11.36 -27.61
N SER A 6 26.94 -12.41 -28.37
CA SER A 6 25.91 -13.33 -28.87
C SER A 6 25.17 -14.04 -27.73
N TYR A 7 25.87 -14.46 -26.67
CA TYR A 7 25.26 -15.07 -25.50
C TYR A 7 24.34 -14.09 -24.75
N PHE A 8 24.76 -12.85 -24.56
CA PHE A 8 23.87 -11.83 -23.99
C PHE A 8 22.66 -11.58 -24.87
N TYR A 9 22.80 -11.45 -26.19
CA TYR A 9 21.65 -11.33 -27.10
C TYR A 9 20.69 -12.51 -27.04
N PHE A 10 21.18 -13.73 -26.80
CA PHE A 10 20.33 -14.90 -26.58
C PHE A 10 19.51 -14.76 -25.30
N LEU A 11 20.15 -14.48 -24.15
CA LEU A 11 19.45 -14.23 -22.88
C LEU A 11 18.40 -13.10 -23.06
N MET A 12 18.86 -12.01 -23.67
CA MET A 12 18.20 -10.99 -24.50
C MET A 12 16.81 -11.26 -25.08
N SER A 13 16.71 -12.37 -25.79
CA SER A 13 15.61 -12.67 -26.70
C SER A 13 14.68 -13.77 -26.18
N GLU A 14 15.13 -14.52 -25.17
CA GLU A 14 14.38 -15.64 -24.62
C GLU A 14 13.09 -15.15 -23.97
N LYS A 15 11.97 -15.72 -24.43
CA LYS A 15 10.63 -15.42 -23.95
C LYS A 15 9.96 -16.68 -23.44
N ILE A 16 9.03 -16.51 -22.51
CA ILE A 16 8.16 -17.57 -22.00
C ILE A 16 6.71 -17.18 -22.23
N ASP A 17 5.89 -18.19 -22.53
CA ASP A 17 4.45 -18.03 -22.52
C ASP A 17 3.93 -18.12 -21.09
N VAL A 18 3.08 -17.17 -20.72
CA VAL A 18 2.51 -17.06 -19.39
C VAL A 18 1.18 -17.81 -19.40
N PRO A 19 1.02 -18.86 -18.57
CA PRO A 19 -0.25 -19.55 -18.45
C PRO A 19 -1.30 -18.63 -17.83
N ARG A 20 -2.58 -18.85 -18.16
CA ARG A 20 -3.70 -18.01 -17.73
C ARG A 20 -3.80 -17.84 -16.23
N GLU A 21 -3.49 -18.89 -15.48
CA GLU A 21 -3.53 -18.89 -14.02
C GLU A 21 -2.52 -17.88 -13.48
N LYS A 22 -1.27 -17.93 -13.97
CA LYS A 22 -0.25 -16.94 -13.58
C LYS A 22 -0.62 -15.53 -14.00
N LEU A 23 -1.29 -15.36 -15.14
CA LEU A 23 -1.73 -14.05 -15.60
C LEU A 23 -2.81 -13.46 -14.69
N PHE A 24 -3.65 -14.31 -14.11
CA PHE A 24 -4.60 -13.90 -13.07
C PHE A 24 -3.86 -13.49 -11.79
N ASP A 25 -2.97 -14.38 -11.31
CA ASP A 25 -2.19 -14.19 -10.08
C ASP A 25 -1.29 -12.94 -10.16
N MET A 26 -0.86 -12.51 -11.35
CA MET A 26 -0.07 -11.29 -11.54
C MET A 26 -0.77 -10.01 -11.08
N PHE A 27 -2.11 -9.99 -11.07
CA PHE A 27 -2.91 -8.83 -10.70
C PHE A 27 -3.71 -9.02 -9.41
N ASP A 28 -3.77 -10.25 -8.87
CA ASP A 28 -4.31 -10.60 -7.55
C ASP A 28 -3.21 -10.34 -6.50
N THR A 29 -3.01 -9.09 -6.12
CA THR A 29 -1.87 -8.66 -5.31
C THR A 29 -1.97 -9.14 -3.87
N ASP A 30 -3.19 -9.33 -3.37
CA ASP A 30 -3.45 -9.83 -2.02
C ASP A 30 -3.66 -11.34 -1.94
N SER A 31 -3.54 -12.05 -3.07
CA SER A 31 -3.72 -13.50 -3.18
C SER A 31 -5.09 -13.98 -2.65
N SER A 32 -6.12 -13.14 -2.80
CA SER A 32 -7.49 -13.45 -2.39
C SER A 32 -8.18 -14.46 -3.31
N GLY A 33 -7.67 -14.63 -4.53
CA GLY A 33 -8.30 -15.42 -5.59
C GLY A 33 -9.39 -14.66 -6.36
N THR A 34 -9.49 -13.34 -6.17
CA THR A 34 -10.42 -12.44 -6.85
C THR A 34 -9.74 -11.14 -7.23
N TRP A 35 -10.35 -10.37 -8.14
CA TRP A 35 -9.92 -8.99 -8.38
C TRP A 35 -10.90 -8.01 -7.74
N SER A 36 -10.40 -7.25 -6.78
CA SER A 36 -11.06 -6.10 -6.19
C SER A 36 -11.11 -4.90 -7.15
N ASP A 37 -11.93 -3.89 -6.83
CA ASP A 37 -12.00 -2.63 -7.62
C ASP A 37 -10.62 -1.96 -7.79
N ARG A 38 -9.75 -2.10 -6.80
CA ARG A 38 -8.38 -1.56 -6.79
C ARG A 38 -7.49 -2.26 -7.82
N GLU A 39 -7.53 -3.59 -7.86
CA GLU A 39 -6.77 -4.41 -8.81
C GLU A 39 -7.33 -4.26 -10.22
N ILE A 40 -8.65 -4.19 -10.36
CA ILE A 40 -9.32 -3.86 -11.63
C ILE A 40 -8.84 -2.51 -12.16
N ARG A 41 -8.71 -1.49 -11.30
CA ARG A 41 -8.15 -0.20 -11.72
C ARG A 41 -6.72 -0.36 -12.24
N THR A 42 -5.89 -1.13 -11.56
CA THR A 42 -4.53 -1.43 -12.02
C THR A 42 -4.54 -2.11 -13.40
N ILE A 43 -5.39 -3.11 -13.61
CA ILE A 43 -5.59 -3.76 -14.92
C ILE A 43 -6.02 -2.73 -15.99
N LEU A 44 -6.96 -1.84 -15.68
CA LEU A 44 -7.41 -0.79 -16.60
C LEU A 44 -6.29 0.14 -17.04
N THR A 45 -5.49 0.65 -16.10
CA THR A 45 -4.33 1.51 -16.40
C THR A 45 -3.27 0.80 -17.24
N ARG A 46 -3.25 -0.53 -17.18
CA ARG A 46 -2.32 -1.39 -17.91
C ARG A 46 -2.82 -1.75 -19.29
N LEU A 47 -4.13 -1.87 -19.50
CA LEU A 47 -4.72 -2.22 -20.79
C LEU A 47 -4.96 -0.98 -21.68
N TYR A 48 -5.45 0.11 -21.10
CA TYR A 48 -5.85 1.32 -21.81
C TYR A 48 -4.81 2.44 -21.68
N SER A 49 -4.91 3.44 -22.57
CA SER A 49 -4.11 4.66 -22.47
C SER A 49 -4.61 5.57 -21.34
N LEU A 50 -3.68 6.23 -20.65
CA LEU A 50 -3.99 7.24 -19.64
C LEU A 50 -4.23 8.64 -20.26
N PRO A 51 -5.02 9.52 -19.62
CA PRO A 51 -5.84 9.25 -18.43
C PRO A 51 -7.02 8.33 -18.75
N LEU A 52 -7.45 7.52 -17.77
CA LEU A 52 -8.60 6.64 -17.94
C LEU A 52 -9.87 7.48 -18.18
N ASN A 53 -10.51 7.28 -19.33
CA ASN A 53 -11.77 7.94 -19.64
C ASN A 53 -12.97 7.04 -19.28
N ARG A 54 -14.14 7.66 -19.07
CA ARG A 54 -15.37 6.95 -18.71
C ARG A 54 -15.77 5.88 -19.72
N VAL A 55 -15.46 6.09 -21.00
CA VAL A 55 -15.80 5.16 -22.10
C VAL A 55 -14.99 3.86 -21.97
N SER A 56 -13.68 3.95 -21.70
CA SER A 56 -12.79 2.80 -21.48
C SER A 56 -13.22 1.99 -20.26
N VAL A 57 -13.58 2.66 -19.16
CA VAL A 57 -14.07 2.01 -17.95
C VAL A 57 -15.39 1.28 -18.21
N LEU A 58 -16.36 1.94 -18.86
CA LEU A 58 -17.66 1.35 -19.17
C LEU A 58 -17.54 0.19 -20.17
N HIS A 59 -16.63 0.29 -21.14
CA HIS A 59 -16.35 -0.79 -22.08
C HIS A 59 -15.84 -2.03 -21.35
N PHE A 60 -14.87 -1.86 -20.44
CA PHE A 60 -14.33 -2.94 -19.62
C PHE A 60 -15.39 -3.54 -18.69
N GLU A 61 -16.20 -2.71 -18.02
CA GLU A 61 -17.30 -3.16 -17.16
C GLU A 61 -18.34 -3.97 -17.95
N THR A 62 -18.68 -3.52 -19.16
CA THR A 62 -19.59 -4.25 -20.05
C THR A 62 -19.01 -5.62 -20.43
N MET A 63 -17.71 -5.70 -20.69
CA MET A 63 -17.03 -6.98 -20.96
C MET A 63 -17.08 -7.92 -19.75
N LEU A 64 -16.89 -7.40 -18.53
CA LEU A 64 -17.05 -8.18 -17.30
C LEU A 64 -18.48 -8.70 -17.16
N LYS A 65 -19.48 -7.81 -17.27
CA LYS A 65 -20.90 -8.15 -17.09
C LYS A 65 -21.42 -9.15 -18.12
N GLN A 66 -21.01 -9.04 -19.38
CA GLN A 66 -21.40 -10.01 -20.42
C GLN A 66 -20.88 -11.42 -20.15
N CYS A 67 -19.80 -11.53 -19.39
CA CYS A 67 -19.19 -12.81 -19.06
C CYS A 67 -19.65 -13.37 -17.70
N ALA A 68 -20.12 -12.50 -16.79
CA ALA A 68 -20.70 -12.90 -15.52
C ALA A 68 -22.10 -13.52 -15.76
N LYS A 69 -22.17 -14.85 -15.88
CA LYS A 69 -23.46 -15.55 -15.82
C LYS A 69 -24.07 -15.34 -14.42
N PRO A 70 -25.38 -15.06 -14.29
CA PRO A 70 -26.02 -15.04 -12.98
C PRO A 70 -25.94 -16.45 -12.39
N ARG A 71 -25.08 -16.65 -11.40
CA ARG A 71 -24.95 -17.93 -10.69
C ARG A 71 -25.96 -17.91 -9.54
N GLN A 72 -26.91 -18.84 -9.55
CA GLN A 72 -27.84 -19.03 -8.44
C GLN A 72 -27.07 -19.45 -7.18
N ASN A 73 -27.35 -18.75 -6.08
CA ASN A 73 -27.06 -19.07 -4.67
C ASN A 73 -25.79 -19.91 -4.43
N ILE A 74 -24.64 -19.25 -4.46
CA ILE A 74 -23.42 -19.81 -3.87
C ILE A 74 -23.07 -18.97 -2.65
N SER A 75 -23.34 -19.52 -1.47
CA SER A 75 -22.80 -19.05 -0.20
C SER A 75 -21.33 -19.48 -0.14
N HIS A 76 -20.45 -18.69 -0.74
CA HIS A 76 -19.02 -18.76 -0.44
C HIS A 76 -18.61 -17.40 0.11
N LEU A 77 -18.00 -17.42 1.29
CA LEU A 77 -17.54 -16.25 2.04
C LEU A 77 -16.43 -15.47 1.30
N TYR A 78 -15.92 -16.04 0.20
CA TYR A 78 -14.95 -15.44 -0.70
C TYR A 78 -15.41 -15.79 -2.12
N GLU A 79 -15.69 -14.79 -2.96
CA GLU A 79 -15.90 -15.02 -4.38
C GLU A 79 -14.62 -15.63 -4.97
N ARG A 80 -14.74 -16.40 -6.04
CA ARG A 80 -13.60 -17.02 -6.73
C ARG A 80 -13.94 -17.03 -8.21
N TYR A 81 -13.21 -16.27 -9.02
CA TYR A 81 -13.42 -16.19 -10.48
C TYR A 81 -12.75 -17.38 -11.20
N LEU A 82 -13.08 -18.61 -10.77
CA LEU A 82 -12.39 -19.83 -11.21
C LEU A 82 -12.88 -20.44 -12.54
N ASP A 83 -13.78 -19.79 -13.28
CA ASP A 83 -14.21 -20.27 -14.60
C ASP A 83 -14.23 -19.12 -15.62
N SER A 84 -13.05 -18.66 -16.00
CA SER A 84 -12.88 -17.46 -16.79
C SER A 84 -12.60 -17.76 -18.27
N ASN A 85 -13.65 -18.11 -19.02
CA ASN A 85 -13.74 -17.77 -20.46
C ASN A 85 -14.04 -16.26 -20.63
N LEU A 86 -13.40 -15.42 -19.80
CA LEU A 86 -13.58 -13.97 -19.80
C LEU A 86 -12.89 -13.41 -21.04
N LYS A 87 -13.60 -12.61 -21.84
CA LYS A 87 -13.00 -11.89 -22.98
C LYS A 87 -11.81 -11.00 -22.55
N ILE A 88 -11.76 -10.62 -21.27
CA ILE A 88 -10.66 -9.86 -20.66
C ILE A 88 -9.39 -10.70 -20.54
N MET A 89 -9.49 -12.01 -20.24
CA MET A 89 -8.33 -12.89 -20.20
C MET A 89 -7.64 -12.93 -21.56
N LYS A 90 -8.40 -12.90 -22.66
CA LYS A 90 -7.83 -12.80 -24.00
C LYS A 90 -7.05 -11.50 -24.22
N GLN A 91 -7.60 -10.35 -23.80
CA GLN A 91 -6.86 -9.07 -23.90
C GLN A 91 -5.61 -9.04 -23.04
N LEU A 92 -5.66 -9.68 -21.86
CA LEU A 92 -4.50 -9.84 -21.00
C LEU A 92 -3.48 -10.78 -21.64
N GLU A 93 -3.89 -11.89 -22.24
CA GLU A 93 -3.01 -12.81 -22.98
C GLU A 93 -2.34 -12.10 -24.16
N ASP A 94 -3.10 -11.31 -24.93
CA ASP A 94 -2.56 -10.56 -26.06
C ASP A 94 -1.48 -9.55 -25.62
N LYS A 95 -1.59 -9.00 -24.40
CA LYS A 95 -0.67 -7.96 -23.89
C LYS A 95 0.46 -8.48 -23.00
N PHE A 96 0.19 -9.51 -22.21
CA PHE A 96 1.05 -10.04 -21.14
C PHE A 96 1.29 -11.55 -21.23
N GLY A 97 0.70 -12.23 -22.23
CA GLY A 97 0.83 -13.67 -22.42
C GLY A 97 2.24 -14.10 -22.83
N THR A 98 3.12 -13.18 -23.21
CA THR A 98 4.54 -13.47 -23.47
C THR A 98 5.42 -12.49 -22.71
N LEU A 99 6.28 -13.02 -21.84
CA LEU A 99 7.21 -12.24 -21.03
C LEU A 99 8.66 -12.67 -21.27
N PRO A 100 9.66 -11.79 -21.04
CA PRO A 100 11.06 -12.19 -21.06
C PRO A 100 11.32 -13.27 -20.01
N LYS A 101 12.05 -14.31 -20.40
CA LYS A 101 12.38 -15.45 -19.53
C LYS A 101 13.26 -15.03 -18.35
N TYR A 102 14.19 -14.11 -18.60
CA TYR A 102 15.13 -13.63 -17.60
C TYR A 102 14.84 -12.16 -17.27
N PRO A 103 14.80 -11.81 -15.97
CA PRO A 103 14.51 -10.45 -15.54
C PRO A 103 15.78 -9.59 -15.61
N TYR A 104 16.15 -9.17 -16.81
CA TYR A 104 17.18 -8.14 -17.01
C TYR A 104 16.57 -6.97 -17.77
N ASP A 105 17.10 -5.78 -17.52
CA ASP A 105 16.82 -4.58 -18.29
C ASP A 105 18.15 -4.00 -18.77
N LEU A 106 18.24 -3.70 -20.06
CA LEU A 106 19.36 -2.92 -20.59
C LEU A 106 19.21 -1.48 -20.14
N VAL A 107 19.85 -1.13 -19.02
CA VAL A 107 19.94 0.26 -18.56
C VAL A 107 20.83 1.02 -19.54
N LYS A 108 20.22 1.72 -20.49
CA LYS A 108 20.96 2.65 -21.36
C LYS A 108 21.57 3.73 -20.46
N SER A 109 22.88 3.98 -20.62
CA SER A 109 23.76 4.79 -19.75
C SER A 109 23.35 6.27 -19.51
N LYS A 110 22.16 6.70 -19.94
CA LYS A 110 21.67 8.08 -19.82
C LYS A 110 20.41 8.27 -18.97
N VAL A 111 19.88 7.24 -18.30
CA VAL A 111 18.53 7.39 -17.72
C VAL A 111 18.36 6.73 -16.35
N THR A 112 18.80 7.42 -15.29
CA THR A 112 18.32 7.18 -13.91
C THR A 112 16.78 7.23 -13.87
N GLU A 113 16.16 8.03 -14.73
CA GLU A 113 14.70 8.16 -14.90
C GLU A 113 14.02 6.87 -15.41
N THR A 114 14.77 5.87 -15.91
CA THR A 114 14.17 4.60 -16.38
C THR A 114 14.06 3.55 -15.28
N VAL A 115 14.73 3.75 -14.15
CA VAL A 115 14.77 2.79 -13.05
C VAL A 115 14.09 3.35 -11.79
N SER A 116 14.16 4.67 -11.58
CA SER A 116 13.55 5.36 -10.46
C SER A 116 12.55 6.42 -10.90
N ALA A 117 11.37 6.44 -10.29
CA ALA A 117 10.38 7.51 -10.42
C ALA A 117 10.25 8.28 -9.10
N PHE A 118 10.38 9.60 -9.14
CA PHE A 118 10.13 10.51 -8.03
C PHE A 118 8.90 11.34 -8.35
N HIS A 119 7.88 11.27 -7.50
CA HIS A 119 6.65 12.01 -7.68
C HIS A 119 6.34 12.81 -6.42
N MET A 120 6.16 14.12 -6.58
CA MET A 120 5.53 14.96 -5.57
C MET A 120 4.03 14.83 -5.71
N ILE A 121 3.34 14.59 -4.60
CA ILE A 121 1.94 14.24 -4.57
C ILE A 121 1.12 15.41 -4.04
N PRO A 122 0.38 16.14 -4.90
CA PRO A 122 -0.42 17.29 -4.47
C PRO A 122 -1.78 16.85 -3.90
N SER A 123 -2.49 17.75 -3.21
CA SER A 123 -3.86 17.47 -2.74
C SER A 123 -4.92 17.62 -3.84
N ASN A 124 -4.55 18.16 -5.01
CA ASN A 124 -5.45 18.19 -6.17
C ASN A 124 -5.72 16.76 -6.65
N VAL A 125 -6.95 16.27 -6.43
CA VAL A 125 -7.39 14.91 -6.73
C VAL A 125 -7.15 14.51 -8.20
N THR A 126 -7.37 15.41 -9.15
CA THR A 126 -7.20 15.09 -10.58
C THR A 126 -5.73 14.84 -10.90
N THR A 127 -4.83 15.70 -10.41
CA THR A 127 -3.38 15.54 -10.59
C THR A 127 -2.87 14.31 -9.86
N LEU A 128 -3.32 14.10 -8.62
CA LEU A 128 -3.03 12.92 -7.81
C LEU A 128 -3.37 11.63 -8.57
N LEU A 129 -4.60 11.50 -9.05
CA LEU A 129 -5.03 10.31 -9.79
C LEU A 129 -4.22 10.09 -11.06
N THR A 130 -3.85 11.16 -11.77
CA THR A 130 -3.02 11.06 -12.98
C THR A 130 -1.64 10.50 -12.65
N ILE A 131 -1.01 10.97 -11.58
CA ILE A 131 0.29 10.48 -11.12
C ILE A 131 0.18 9.01 -10.70
N LEU A 132 -0.78 8.67 -9.85
CA LEU A 132 -0.94 7.32 -9.32
C LEU A 132 -1.28 6.32 -10.43
N ASP A 133 -2.14 6.68 -11.38
CA ASP A 133 -2.45 5.81 -12.52
C ASP A 133 -1.24 5.65 -13.46
N ALA A 134 -0.40 6.68 -13.62
CA ALA A 134 0.85 6.56 -14.37
C ALA A 134 1.78 5.52 -13.71
N VAL A 135 1.91 5.56 -12.39
CA VAL A 135 2.67 4.55 -11.62
C VAL A 135 2.07 3.15 -11.78
N ARG A 136 0.74 3.01 -11.70
CA ARG A 136 0.07 1.71 -11.93
C ARG A 136 0.31 1.16 -13.33
N SER A 137 0.30 2.02 -14.36
CA SER A 137 0.47 1.61 -15.76
C SER A 137 1.89 1.09 -16.06
N ARG A 138 2.90 1.61 -15.36
CA ARG A 138 4.30 1.24 -15.55
C ARG A 138 5.04 1.33 -14.20
N PRO A 139 5.02 0.28 -13.38
CA PRO A 139 5.72 0.26 -12.12
C PRO A 139 7.21 0.22 -12.41
N MET A 140 7.90 1.19 -11.83
CA MET A 140 9.35 1.29 -11.88
C MET A 140 9.93 0.46 -10.74
N LYS A 141 11.20 0.08 -10.87
CA LYS A 141 11.88 -0.69 -9.82
C LYS A 141 11.98 0.10 -8.51
N PHE A 142 12.21 1.40 -8.61
CA PHE A 142 12.21 2.31 -7.46
C PHE A 142 11.15 3.39 -7.68
N ILE A 143 10.25 3.54 -6.71
CA ILE A 143 9.21 4.58 -6.73
C ILE A 143 9.31 5.33 -5.42
N CYS A 144 9.48 6.64 -5.49
CA CYS A 144 9.45 7.54 -4.36
C CYS A 144 8.24 8.46 -4.53
N LEU A 145 7.29 8.36 -3.61
CA LEU A 145 6.13 9.24 -3.53
C LEU A 145 6.37 10.17 -2.34
N ASN A 146 6.58 11.46 -2.61
CA ASN A 146 6.71 12.46 -1.57
C ASN A 146 5.38 13.18 -1.42
N ASP A 147 4.82 13.13 -0.23
CA ASP A 147 3.60 13.87 0.10
C ASP A 147 3.92 15.38 0.12
N ASP A 148 3.24 16.14 -0.74
CA ASP A 148 3.30 17.62 -0.80
C ASP A 148 1.91 18.21 -0.51
N MET A 149 1.09 17.46 0.25
CA MET A 149 -0.24 17.87 0.68
C MET A 149 -0.18 18.70 1.97
N GLY A 150 -1.16 19.59 2.17
CA GLY A 150 -1.40 20.22 3.48
C GLY A 150 -1.40 21.75 3.50
N THR A 151 -1.34 22.39 2.34
CA THR A 151 -1.62 23.84 2.24
C THR A 151 -3.10 24.13 1.95
N GLU A 152 -3.85 23.10 1.57
CA GLU A 152 -5.25 23.16 1.16
C GLU A 152 -6.24 23.00 2.34
N PRO A 153 -7.54 23.32 2.14
CA PRO A 153 -8.57 23.09 3.16
C PRO A 153 -8.65 21.61 3.59
N PRO A 154 -8.99 21.33 4.88
CA PRO A 154 -9.00 19.97 5.44
C PRO A 154 -9.72 18.92 4.59
N ASN A 155 -10.86 19.30 3.99
CA ASN A 155 -11.68 18.38 3.19
C ASN A 155 -10.95 17.87 1.94
N GLN A 156 -10.11 18.69 1.29
CA GLN A 156 -9.39 18.27 0.09
C GLN A 156 -8.22 17.34 0.45
N TYR A 157 -7.50 17.68 1.51
CA TYR A 157 -6.45 16.87 2.08
C TYR A 157 -6.94 15.47 2.46
N GLU A 158 -8.09 15.36 3.14
CA GLU A 158 -8.64 14.07 3.57
C GLU A 158 -8.98 13.14 2.39
N VAL A 159 -9.57 13.70 1.32
CA VAL A 159 -9.89 12.92 0.10
C VAL A 159 -8.60 12.49 -0.60
N ALA A 160 -7.63 13.38 -0.76
CA ALA A 160 -6.34 13.06 -1.37
C ALA A 160 -5.60 11.96 -0.58
N ARG A 161 -5.58 12.08 0.75
CA ARG A 161 -5.01 11.06 1.66
C ARG A 161 -5.72 9.71 1.54
N ALA A 162 -7.05 9.70 1.44
CA ALA A 162 -7.81 8.46 1.25
C ALA A 162 -7.49 7.78 -0.08
N ILE A 163 -7.36 8.54 -1.16
CA ILE A 163 -6.97 8.04 -2.49
C ILE A 163 -5.55 7.48 -2.48
N LEU A 164 -4.62 8.16 -1.80
CA LEU A 164 -3.24 7.69 -1.67
C LEU A 164 -3.17 6.37 -0.87
N LEU A 165 -3.95 6.26 0.20
CA LEU A 165 -4.04 5.03 0.98
C LEU A 165 -4.65 3.87 0.16
N ASP A 166 -5.69 4.14 -0.62
CA ASP A 166 -6.28 3.18 -1.56
C ASP A 166 -5.27 2.67 -2.59
N PHE A 167 -4.41 3.56 -3.10
CA PHE A 167 -3.30 3.19 -3.97
C PHE A 167 -2.29 2.27 -3.29
N TYR A 168 -1.90 2.56 -2.04
CA TYR A 168 -0.99 1.68 -1.30
C TYR A 168 -1.59 0.29 -1.10
N TYR A 169 -2.86 0.19 -0.70
CA TYR A 169 -3.50 -1.12 -0.56
C TYR A 169 -3.61 -1.90 -1.88
N SER A 170 -3.66 -1.22 -3.04
CA SER A 170 -3.64 -1.89 -4.33
C SER A 170 -2.28 -2.50 -4.67
N MET A 171 -1.19 -1.85 -4.30
CA MET A 171 0.18 -2.22 -4.70
C MET A 171 0.92 -3.01 -3.62
N LEU A 172 0.57 -2.75 -2.36
CA LEU A 172 1.17 -3.25 -1.13
C LEU A 172 0.02 -3.62 -0.15
N PRO A 173 -0.71 -4.71 -0.42
CA PRO A 173 -1.91 -5.05 0.35
C PRO A 173 -1.61 -5.46 1.79
N HIS A 174 -0.40 -5.92 2.06
CA HIS A 174 0.04 -6.25 3.40
C HIS A 174 0.83 -5.10 4.01
N PRO A 175 0.47 -4.66 5.23
CA PRO A 175 1.22 -3.62 5.92
C PRO A 175 2.64 -4.10 6.23
N SER A 176 3.57 -3.15 6.24
CA SER A 176 4.93 -3.42 6.67
C SER A 176 4.96 -3.82 8.14
N GLN A 177 5.91 -4.68 8.54
CA GLN A 177 6.18 -5.01 9.95
C GLN A 177 6.57 -3.79 10.80
N PHE A 178 6.93 -2.67 10.15
CA PHE A 178 7.28 -1.41 10.80
C PHE A 178 6.09 -0.45 10.93
N GLU A 179 4.93 -0.79 10.37
CA GLU A 179 3.70 -0.03 10.57
C GLU A 179 3.10 -0.34 11.94
N LEU A 180 2.46 0.67 12.52
CA LEU A 180 1.70 0.52 13.75
C LEU A 180 0.34 -0.13 13.44
N ASP A 181 -0.21 -0.85 14.42
CA ASP A 181 -1.59 -1.32 14.36
C ASP A 181 -2.55 -0.14 14.11
N PRO A 182 -3.69 -0.34 13.42
CA PRO A 182 -4.59 0.73 13.00
C PRO A 182 -5.13 1.62 14.14
N GLU A 183 -5.20 1.08 15.35
CA GLU A 183 -5.64 1.78 16.56
C GLU A 183 -4.58 2.72 17.13
N TYR A 184 -3.32 2.53 16.73
CA TYR A 184 -2.18 3.27 17.21
C TYR A 184 -1.71 4.28 16.17
N ARG A 185 -1.17 5.38 16.66
CA ARG A 185 -0.49 6.38 15.82
C ARG A 185 0.82 6.73 16.47
N ASN A 186 1.79 7.06 15.65
CA ASN A 186 3.03 7.57 16.17
C ASN A 186 2.76 8.92 16.86
N ARG A 187 2.96 8.95 18.17
CA ARG A 187 2.71 10.13 18.99
C ARG A 187 3.77 11.21 18.78
N PHE A 188 4.99 10.82 18.44
CA PHE A 188 6.14 11.71 18.35
C PHE A 188 6.76 11.59 16.97
N LEU A 189 6.83 12.71 16.25
CA LEU A 189 7.52 12.74 14.97
C LEU A 189 9.03 12.61 15.16
N TYR A 190 9.59 13.25 16.20
CA TYR A 190 11.02 13.29 16.47
C TYR A 190 11.41 12.50 17.72
N TYR A 191 12.62 11.95 17.69
CA TYR A 191 13.19 11.21 18.82
C TYR A 191 13.38 12.10 20.06
N ASP A 192 13.75 13.36 19.88
CA ASP A 192 13.97 14.29 20.99
C ASP A 192 12.67 14.60 21.76
N ASP A 193 11.54 14.67 21.05
CA ASP A 193 10.22 14.85 21.67
C ASP A 193 9.82 13.62 22.50
N LEU A 194 10.08 12.42 21.97
CA LEU A 194 9.88 11.16 22.68
C LEU A 194 10.71 11.12 23.96
N MET A 195 12.00 11.48 23.88
CA MET A 195 12.89 11.49 25.04
C MET A 195 12.47 12.52 26.10
N SER A 196 12.10 13.73 25.66
CA SER A 196 11.59 14.79 26.53
C SER A 196 10.33 14.34 27.26
N TRP A 197 9.42 13.67 26.55
CA TRP A 197 8.21 13.11 27.14
C TRP A 197 8.49 11.98 28.14
N HIS A 198 9.41 11.07 27.81
CA HIS A 198 9.83 10.01 28.74
C HIS A 198 10.42 10.59 30.02
N PHE A 199 11.27 11.60 29.91
CA PHE A 199 11.86 12.29 31.06
C PHE A 199 10.79 12.95 31.93
N GLN A 200 9.90 13.75 31.34
CA GLN A 200 8.82 14.43 32.06
C GLN A 200 7.87 13.43 32.73
N ARG A 201 7.49 12.35 32.04
CA ARG A 201 6.62 11.30 32.57
C ARG A 201 7.28 10.58 33.75
N THR A 202 8.57 10.24 33.63
CA THR A 202 9.32 9.56 34.70
C THR A 202 9.45 10.46 35.92
N LEU A 203 9.78 11.75 35.73
CA LEU A 203 9.86 12.73 36.80
C LEU A 203 8.51 12.88 37.51
N THR A 204 7.42 13.07 36.76
CA THR A 204 6.07 13.23 37.30
C THR A 204 5.63 12.00 38.07
N TYR A 205 5.86 10.80 37.52
CA TYR A 205 5.53 9.54 38.18
C TYR A 205 6.31 9.37 39.49
N ASN A 206 7.62 9.65 39.49
CA ASN A 206 8.44 9.54 40.69
C ASN A 206 7.99 10.54 41.77
N VAL A 207 7.70 11.79 41.41
CA VAL A 207 7.19 12.80 42.35
C VAL A 207 5.84 12.37 42.94
N MET A 208 4.91 11.88 42.12
CA MET A 208 3.62 11.36 42.59
C MET A 208 3.78 10.15 43.51
N LEU A 209 4.68 9.22 43.18
CA LEU A 209 4.98 8.05 43.99
C LEU A 209 5.53 8.45 45.37
N TYR A 210 6.53 9.35 45.41
CA TYR A 210 7.08 9.83 46.68
C TYR A 210 6.03 10.59 47.51
N ALA A 211 5.16 11.38 46.87
CA ALA A 211 4.08 12.08 47.55
C ALA A 211 3.05 11.10 48.17
N ILE A 212 2.67 10.04 47.46
CA ILE A 212 1.77 9.00 47.97
C ILE A 212 2.42 8.24 49.14
N ILE A 213 3.70 7.86 49.01
CA ILE A 213 4.44 7.19 50.10
C ILE A 213 4.50 8.09 51.34
N ALA A 214 4.83 9.37 51.18
CA ALA A 214 4.86 10.32 52.29
C ALA A 214 3.48 10.45 52.97
N LEU A 215 2.40 10.51 52.19
CA LEU A 215 1.04 10.56 52.70
C LEU A 215 0.66 9.28 53.48
N LEU A 216 1.02 8.10 52.97
CA LEU A 216 0.79 6.83 53.66
C LEU A 216 1.58 6.77 54.98
N VAL A 217 2.84 7.20 54.98
CA VAL A 217 3.67 7.27 56.20
C VAL A 217 3.05 8.20 57.23
N LEU A 218 2.63 9.40 56.83
CA LEU A 218 1.92 10.32 57.72
C LEU A 218 0.65 9.68 58.29
N MET A 219 -0.18 9.05 57.45
CA MET A 219 -1.38 8.35 57.90
C MET A 219 -1.08 7.24 58.91
N THR A 220 0.00 6.47 58.73
CA THR A 220 0.40 5.47 59.73
C THR A 220 0.78 6.10 61.07
N PHE A 221 1.49 7.22 61.09
CA PHE A 221 1.81 7.95 62.32
C PHE A 221 0.57 8.56 62.98
N TYR A 222 -0.41 9.01 62.21
CA TYR A 222 -1.68 9.52 62.75
C TYR A 222 -2.57 8.40 63.31
N CYS A 223 -2.64 7.23 62.66
CA CYS A 223 -3.46 6.10 63.12
C CYS A 223 -2.81 5.27 64.23
N CYS A 224 -1.47 5.16 64.28
CA CYS A 224 -0.75 4.39 65.30
C CYS A 224 -0.18 5.28 66.43
N LYS A 225 -0.86 6.38 66.78
CA LYS A 225 -0.51 7.11 68.01
C LYS A 225 -0.77 6.17 69.20
N PRO A 226 0.26 5.80 69.99
CA PRO A 226 0.04 4.97 71.16
C PRO A 226 -0.82 5.75 72.15
N GLU A 227 -1.92 5.15 72.61
CA GLU A 227 -2.63 5.63 73.80
C GLU A 227 -1.63 5.64 74.95
N VAL A 228 -1.20 6.84 75.35
CA VAL A 228 -0.44 7.05 76.57
C VAL A 228 -1.38 6.68 77.71
N THR A 229 -1.23 5.46 78.21
CA THR A 229 -1.90 4.98 79.41
C THR A 229 -1.38 5.81 80.59
N HIS A 230 -2.14 6.82 80.98
CA HIS A 230 -1.93 7.52 82.24
C HIS A 230 -2.31 6.55 83.38
N GLY A 231 -1.30 5.97 84.02
CA GLY A 231 -1.40 5.34 85.33
C GLY A 231 -1.40 6.38 86.45
#